data_AF-A0A813IEI1-F1
#
_entry.id   AF-A0A813IEI1-F1
#
_cell.length_a   1.000
_cell.length_b   1.000
_cell.length_c   1.000
_cell.angle_alpha   90.00
_cell.angle_beta   90.00
_cell.angle_gamma   90.00
#
_symmetry.space_group_name_H-M   'P 1'
#
loop_
_entity.id
_entity.type
_entity.pdbx_description
1 polymer ?
#
loop_
_entity_poly.entity_id
_entity_poly.type
_entity_poly.pdbx_seq_one_letter_code
_entity_poly.pdbx_strand_id
1 'polypeptide(L)'
;MEHLKPKLLDFGLSRILGSRPKFLGGTVRWMAPEIICNASTPPTSAADVFSFGRLAFFTTMGVIPLDRFTPEKIKSLTKSCRQPELKWSSTCIAHCCRWTAEP
;
A
#
# COMPACT_ATOMS: atom_id res chain seq x y z
N MET A 1 9.03 27.36 9.96
CA MET A 1 8.94 26.01 9.34
C MET A 1 7.68 26.03 8.50
N GLU A 2 7.80 25.96 7.18
CA GLU A 2 6.62 25.97 6.30
C GLU A 2 5.81 24.69 6.48
N HIS A 3 4.47 24.84 6.46
CA HIS A 3 3.55 23.72 6.56
C HIS A 3 3.50 22.97 5.24
N LEU A 4 4.03 21.75 5.20
CA LEU A 4 3.90 20.88 4.03
C LEU A 4 2.46 20.35 3.95
N LYS A 5 1.83 20.51 2.78
CA LYS A 5 0.48 20.00 2.49
C LYS A 5 0.56 18.93 1.40
N PRO A 6 0.73 17.64 1.76
CA PRO A 6 0.80 16.58 0.77
C PRO A 6 -0.52 16.49 -0.01
N LYS A 7 -0.42 16.25 -1.32
CA LYS A 7 -1.55 16.04 -2.23
C LYS A 7 -1.34 14.73 -2.97
N LEU A 8 -2.39 13.92 -3.07
CA LEU A 8 -2.36 12.69 -3.86
C LEU A 8 -2.45 13.05 -5.35
N LEU A 9 -1.67 12.35 -6.17
CA LEU A 9 -1.56 12.56 -7.61
C LEU A 9 -1.66 11.20 -8.32
N ASP A 10 -1.66 11.21 -9.65
CA ASP A 10 -1.65 10.04 -10.53
C ASP A 10 -2.90 9.13 -10.41
N PHE A 11 -4.05 9.71 -10.74
CA PHE A 11 -5.33 9.00 -10.82
C PHE A 11 -5.58 8.33 -12.19
N GLY A 12 -4.56 8.17 -13.04
CA GLY A 12 -4.71 7.67 -14.41
C GLY A 12 -5.28 6.25 -14.51
N LEU A 13 -5.08 5.45 -13.45
CA LEU A 13 -5.61 4.09 -13.33
C LEU A 13 -6.83 3.99 -12.40
N SER A 14 -7.23 5.09 -11.75
CA SER A 14 -8.34 5.12 -10.80
C SER A 14 -9.70 4.90 -11.47
N ARG A 15 -10.71 4.54 -10.68
CA ARG A 15 -12.05 4.21 -11.17
C ARG A 15 -13.14 4.80 -10.30
N ILE A 16 -14.24 5.21 -10.93
CA ILE A 16 -15.46 5.60 -10.24
C ILE A 16 -16.16 4.33 -9.77
N LEU A 17 -16.46 4.26 -8.47
CA LEU A 17 -17.23 3.17 -7.90
C LEU A 17 -18.66 3.22 -8.45
N GLY A 18 -19.14 2.12 -9.03
CA GLY A 18 -20.52 2.00 -9.57
C GLY A 18 -20.61 1.30 -10.93
N SER A 19 -19.59 1.45 -11.79
CA SER A 19 -19.54 0.75 -13.08
C SER A 19 -18.45 -0.31 -13.04
N ARG A 20 -18.80 -1.57 -12.69
CA ARG A 20 -17.94 -2.77 -12.63
C ARG A 20 -16.45 -2.47 -12.95
N PRO A 21 -15.72 -1.84 -12.02
CA PRO A 21 -14.44 -1.25 -12.37
C PRO A 21 -13.48 -2.36 -12.77
N LYS A 22 -12.82 -2.22 -13.92
CA LYS A 22 -11.76 -3.16 -14.33
C LYS A 22 -10.44 -2.66 -13.79
N PHE A 23 -9.68 -3.57 -13.18
CA PHE A 23 -8.29 -3.32 -12.83
C PHE A 23 -7.47 -3.10 -14.11
N LEU A 24 -6.70 -2.00 -14.15
CA LEU A 24 -5.88 -1.64 -15.31
C LEU A 24 -4.39 -1.91 -15.15
N GLY A 25 -3.96 -2.31 -13.95
CA GLY A 25 -2.54 -2.35 -13.60
C GLY A 25 -2.27 -1.57 -12.33
N GLY A 26 -1.03 -1.63 -11.89
CA GLY A 26 -0.58 -1.01 -10.65
C GLY A 26 0.75 -1.60 -10.20
N THR A 27 1.32 -0.99 -9.17
CA THR A 27 2.60 -1.41 -8.62
C THR A 27 2.38 -2.48 -7.56
N VAL A 28 2.81 -3.71 -7.85
CA VAL A 28 2.47 -4.96 -7.13
C VAL A 28 2.60 -4.87 -5.61
N ARG A 29 3.66 -4.26 -5.09
CA ARG A 29 3.93 -4.20 -3.64
C ARG A 29 2.93 -3.35 -2.84
N TRP A 30 2.14 -2.52 -3.53
CA TRP A 30 1.08 -1.71 -2.94
C TRP A 30 -0.29 -2.35 -3.12
N MET A 31 -0.43 -3.27 -4.08
CA MET A 31 -1.71 -3.87 -4.43
C MET A 31 -2.22 -4.80 -3.32
N ALA A 32 -3.53 -4.71 -3.09
CA ALA A 32 -4.25 -5.60 -2.19
C ALA A 32 -4.30 -7.04 -2.73
N PRO A 33 -4.35 -8.05 -1.84
CA PRO A 33 -4.26 -9.45 -2.22
C PRO A 33 -5.38 -9.90 -3.16
N GLU A 34 -6.59 -9.40 -2.96
CA GLU A 34 -7.77 -9.72 -3.78
C GLU A 34 -7.58 -9.29 -5.24
N ILE A 35 -6.83 -8.20 -5.48
CA ILE A 35 -6.49 -7.71 -6.82
C ILE A 35 -5.37 -8.54 -7.45
N ILE A 36 -4.40 -8.98 -6.64
CA ILE A 36 -3.29 -9.85 -7.10
C ILE A 36 -3.79 -11.25 -7.46
N CYS A 37 -4.69 -11.81 -6.65
CA CYS A 37 -5.22 -13.15 -6.83
C CYS A 37 -6.13 -13.25 -8.05
N ASN A 38 -6.95 -12.21 -8.29
CA ASN A 38 -7.86 -12.19 -9.42
C ASN A 38 -7.98 -10.76 -9.99
N ALA A 39 -7.30 -10.51 -11.10
CA ALA A 39 -7.34 -9.22 -11.79
C ALA A 39 -8.72 -8.88 -12.39
N SER A 40 -9.62 -9.85 -12.51
CA SER A 40 -11.01 -9.64 -12.92
C SER A 40 -11.90 -9.19 -11.76
N THR A 41 -11.42 -9.28 -10.51
CA THR A 41 -12.13 -8.75 -9.35
C THR A 41 -12.19 -7.23 -9.45
N PRO A 42 -13.38 -6.62 -9.40
CA PRO A 42 -13.49 -5.18 -9.38
C PRO A 42 -12.83 -4.61 -8.11
N PRO A 43 -11.92 -3.62 -8.22
CA PRO A 43 -11.34 -2.98 -7.05
C PRO A 43 -12.44 -2.31 -6.22
N THR A 44 -12.30 -2.44 -4.91
CA THR A 44 -13.17 -1.82 -3.90
C THR A 44 -12.39 -0.78 -3.12
N SER A 45 -13.06 0.04 -2.32
CA SER A 45 -12.39 0.95 -1.39
C SER A 45 -11.46 0.23 -0.40
N ALA A 46 -11.68 -1.05 -0.11
CA ALA A 46 -10.79 -1.83 0.74
C ALA A 46 -9.39 -2.02 0.12
N ALA A 47 -9.29 -2.07 -1.21
CA ALA A 47 -8.02 -2.16 -1.90
C ALA A 47 -7.18 -0.86 -1.74
N ASP A 48 -7.85 0.29 -1.70
CA ASP A 48 -7.21 1.58 -1.43
C ASP A 48 -6.75 1.67 0.04
N VAL A 49 -7.56 1.18 0.99
CA VAL A 49 -7.18 1.10 2.41
C VAL A 49 -5.94 0.22 2.60
N PHE A 50 -5.86 -0.93 1.92
CA PHE A 50 -4.67 -1.77 1.95
C PHE A 50 -3.44 -1.04 1.39
N SER A 51 -3.60 -0.37 0.25
CA SER A 51 -2.53 0.41 -0.39
C SER A 51 -2.04 1.54 0.52
N PHE A 52 -2.97 2.21 1.21
CA PHE A 52 -2.67 3.22 2.22
C PHE A 52 -1.88 2.63 3.40
N GLY A 53 -2.20 1.43 3.87
CA GLY A 53 -1.41 0.75 4.91
C GLY A 53 0.05 0.51 4.49
N ARG A 54 0.28 0.15 3.22
CA ARG A 54 1.64 0.03 2.65
C ARG A 54 2.35 1.40 2.58
N LEU A 55 1.62 2.47 2.25
CA LEU A 55 2.14 3.84 2.27
C LEU A 55 2.53 4.29 3.68
N ALA A 56 1.68 4.01 4.69
CA ALA A 56 1.97 4.31 6.09
C ALA A 56 3.22 3.56 6.58
N PHE A 57 3.42 2.31 6.16
CA PHE A 57 4.69 1.60 6.42
C PHE A 57 5.87 2.34 5.78
N PHE A 58 5.77 2.70 4.49
CA PHE A 58 6.86 3.38 3.80
C PHE A 58 7.25 4.70 4.47
N THR A 59 6.27 5.52 4.86
CA THR A 59 6.52 6.83 5.47
C THR A 59 7.06 6.74 6.90
N THR A 60 6.63 5.73 7.67
CA THR A 60 7.11 5.52 9.05
C THR A 60 8.48 4.85 9.10
N MET A 61 8.75 3.94 8.16
CA MET A 61 9.98 3.15 8.16
C MET A 61 11.08 3.71 7.26
N GLY A 62 10.74 4.57 6.29
CA GLY A 62 11.68 5.06 5.28
C GLY A 62 12.16 3.98 4.30
N VAL A 63 11.52 2.80 4.28
CA VAL A 63 11.91 1.66 3.44
C VAL A 63 10.73 1.18 2.60
N ILE A 64 11.02 0.75 1.38
CA ILE A 64 10.00 0.28 0.44
C ILE A 64 9.36 -1.01 0.99
N PRO A 65 8.01 -1.12 1.04
CA PRO A 65 7.33 -2.34 1.44
C PRO A 65 7.83 -3.54 0.62
N LEU A 66 8.27 -4.61 1.31
CA LEU A 66 8.70 -5.85 0.65
C LEU A 66 9.89 -5.64 -0.31
N ASP A 67 10.79 -4.72 0.01
CA ASP A 67 12.04 -4.45 -0.72
C ASP A 67 12.85 -5.71 -1.09
N ARG A 68 12.89 -6.69 -0.19
CA ARG A 68 13.60 -7.98 -0.36
C ARG A 68 12.93 -8.95 -1.34
N PHE A 69 11.74 -8.64 -1.84
CA PHE A 69 10.98 -9.52 -2.72
C PHE A 69 10.78 -8.91 -4.10
N THR A 70 10.95 -9.74 -5.14
CA THR A 70 10.56 -9.38 -6.50
C THR A 70 9.03 -9.36 -6.63
N PRO A 71 8.46 -8.60 -7.58
CA PRO A 71 7.02 -8.60 -7.83
C PRO A 71 6.44 -10.00 -8.08
N GLU A 72 7.18 -10.87 -8.77
CA GLU A 72 6.79 -12.25 -9.08
C GLU A 72 6.71 -13.08 -7.79
N LYS A 73 7.67 -12.88 -6.87
CA LYS A 73 7.67 -13.57 -5.58
C LYS A 73 6.51 -13.10 -4.70
N ILE A 74 6.20 -11.80 -4.69
CA ILE A 74 5.04 -11.26 -3.98
C ILE A 74 3.76 -11.89 -4.53
N LYS A 75 3.56 -11.86 -5.85
CA LYS A 75 2.39 -12.49 -6.50
C LYS A 75 2.27 -13.97 -6.17
N SER A 76 3.37 -14.71 -6.24
CA SER A 76 3.40 -16.15 -5.93
C SER A 76 3.02 -16.44 -4.48
N LEU A 77 3.57 -15.70 -3.52
CA LEU A 77 3.22 -15.86 -2.10
C LEU A 77 1.73 -15.55 -1.86
N THR A 78 1.26 -14.41 -2.36
CA THR A 78 -0.13 -13.99 -2.19
C THR A 78 -1.12 -14.99 -2.78
N LYS A 79 -0.84 -15.51 -3.99
CA LYS A 79 -1.67 -16.56 -4.63
C LYS A 79 -1.66 -17.89 -3.88
N SER A 80 -0.61 -18.17 -3.10
CA SER A 80 -0.52 -19.35 -2.22
C SER A 80 -1.17 -19.14 -0.84
N CYS A 81 -2.05 -18.13 -0.71
CA CYS A 81 -2.68 -17.73 0.54
C CYS A 81 -1.69 -17.32 1.65
N ARG A 82 -0.49 -16.85 1.27
CA ARG A 82 0.52 -16.32 2.20
C ARG A 82 0.74 -14.83 1.95
N GLN A 83 0.62 -14.03 3.00
CA GLN A 83 0.99 -12.61 2.96
C GLN A 83 2.47 -12.48 3.38
N PRO A 84 3.35 -11.94 2.53
CA PRO A 84 4.71 -11.65 2.95
C PRO A 84 4.70 -10.56 4.04
N GLU A 85 5.34 -10.88 5.16
CA GLU A 85 5.34 -10.03 6.36
C GLU A 85 6.19 -8.76 6.16
N LEU A 86 5.62 -7.64 6.60
CA LEU A 86 6.33 -6.36 6.75
C LEU A 86 7.17 -6.39 8.02
N LYS A 87 8.45 -6.01 7.90
CA LYS A 87 9.33 -5.88 9.06
C LYS A 87 9.19 -4.49 9.65
N TRP A 88 8.39 -4.38 10.70
CA TRP A 88 8.24 -3.15 11.48
C TRP A 88 9.38 -3.05 12.49
N SER A 89 10.09 -1.92 12.53
CA SER A 89 11.04 -1.62 13.62
C SER A 89 10.36 -0.73 14.65
N SER A 90 10.34 -1.19 15.90
CA SER A 90 9.79 -0.45 17.04
C SER A 90 10.48 0.90 17.26
N THR A 91 11.75 1.02 16.90
CA THR A 91 12.53 2.27 17.00
C THR A 91 11.99 3.36 16.09
N CYS A 92 11.59 3.02 14.85
CA CYS A 92 11.10 3.98 13.87
C CYS A 92 9.70 4.50 14.25
N ILE A 93 8.81 3.62 14.70
CA ILE A 93 7.46 3.97 15.13
C ILE A 93 7.51 4.98 16.29
N ALA A 94 8.35 4.73 17.30
CA ALA A 94 8.49 5.64 18.43
C ALA A 94 9.03 7.02 18.04
N HIS A 95 9.87 7.11 17.01
CA HIS A 95 10.40 8.39 16.51
C HIS A 95 9.38 9.16 15.66
N CYS A 96 8.63 8.47 14.78
CA CYS A 96 7.57 9.10 13.98
C CYS A 96 6.37 9.54 14.85
N CYS A 97 6.00 8.77 15.87
CA CYS A 97 4.87 9.09 16.75
C CYS A 97 5.21 10.12 17.85
N ARG A 98 6.47 10.56 17.98
CA ARG A 98 6.84 11.64 18.92
C ARG A 98 6.35 13.02 18.48
N TRP A 99 5.96 13.18 17.21
CA TRP A 99 5.48 14.45 16.66
C TRP A 99 4.04 14.83 17.07
N THR A 100 3.31 13.96 17.78
CA THR A 100 1.94 14.26 18.26
C THR A 100 1.88 14.66 19.74
N ALA A 101 3.03 14.94 20.35
CA ALA A 101 3.13 15.24 21.79
C ALA A 101 3.94 16.52 22.04
N GLU A 102 3.54 17.65 21.47
CA GLU A 102 3.88 18.98 21.99
C GLU A 102 2.58 19.83 21.95
N PRO A 103 2.18 20.48 23.06
CA PRO A 103 0.98 21.31 23.15
C PRO A 103 1.08 22.65 22.42
#